data_AF-A0A8T5NV20-F1
#
_entry.id   AF-A0A8T5NV20-F1
#
_cell.length_a   1.000
_cell.length_b   1.000
_cell.length_c   1.000
_cell.angle_alpha   90.00
_cell.angle_beta   90.00
_cell.angle_gamma   90.00
#
_symmetry.space_group_name_H-M   'P 1'
#
loop_
_entity.id
_entity.type
_entity.pdbx_description
1 polymer ?
#
loop_
_entity_poly.entity_id
_entity_poly.type
_entity_poly.pdbx_seq_one_letter_code
_entity_poly.pdbx_strand_id
1 'polypeptide(L)'
;YKEYNFHKPVADIKHFIWETFSSHYLELVKNRAYNQEEKYSKEEQEGAIFTLNKCLDIILKLLAPVLPMLAHKLYLELKNKDIHNEKFPEKENFESKLNTEALTELNSSIWKAKKDKGLSLKSEIRKLVLLDSFKEIEKDLIAAHNIKKISFGKKLEINL
;
A
#
# COMPACT_ATOMS: atom_id res chain seq x y z
N TYR A 1 -17.61 2.40 -15.29
CA TYR A 1 -17.96 1.49 -16.39
C TYR A 1 -19.46 1.36 -16.63
N LYS A 2 -20.31 1.12 -15.61
CA LYS A 2 -21.77 0.96 -15.78
C LYS A 2 -22.47 2.11 -16.53
N GLU A 3 -21.99 3.33 -16.36
CA GLU A 3 -22.54 4.53 -17.01
C GLU A 3 -21.91 4.83 -18.38
N TYR A 4 -21.16 3.88 -18.97
CA TYR A 4 -20.40 4.05 -20.22
C TYR A 4 -19.38 5.22 -20.20
N ASN A 5 -19.12 5.79 -19.02
CA ASN A 5 -18.02 6.71 -18.79
C ASN A 5 -16.75 5.90 -18.47
N PHE A 6 -15.80 5.92 -19.40
CA PHE A 6 -14.49 5.27 -19.26
C PHE A 6 -13.44 6.21 -18.64
N HIS A 7 -13.59 7.52 -18.79
CA HIS A 7 -12.63 8.50 -18.26
C HIS A 7 -12.56 8.47 -16.73
N LYS A 8 -13.71 8.57 -16.06
CA LYS A 8 -13.77 8.63 -14.59
C LYS A 8 -13.16 7.37 -13.92
N PRO A 9 -13.58 6.13 -14.27
CA PRO A 9 -12.99 4.93 -13.68
C PRO A 9 -11.47 4.83 -13.90
N VAL A 10 -10.98 5.19 -15.09
CA VAL A 10 -9.54 5.14 -15.38
C VAL A 10 -8.78 6.17 -14.55
N ALA A 11 -9.33 7.37 -14.38
CA ALA A 11 -8.74 8.39 -13.51
C ALA A 11 -8.67 7.89 -12.05
N ASP A 12 -9.76 7.29 -11.55
CA ASP A 12 -9.82 6.76 -10.19
C ASP A 12 -8.84 5.59 -9.98
N ILE A 13 -8.76 4.66 -10.94
CA ILE A 13 -7.79 3.54 -10.92
C ILE A 13 -6.36 4.08 -10.93
N LYS A 14 -6.05 5.03 -11.82
CA LYS A 14 -4.72 5.64 -11.90
C LYS A 14 -4.35 6.33 -10.59
N HIS A 15 -5.28 7.10 -10.03
CA HIS A 15 -5.09 7.77 -8.74
C HIS A 15 -4.82 6.75 -7.63
N PHE A 16 -5.60 5.68 -7.55
CA PHE A 16 -5.36 4.60 -6.60
C PHE A 16 -3.98 3.97 -6.76
N ILE A 17 -3.57 3.64 -7.99
CA ILE A 17 -2.25 3.02 -8.24
C ILE A 17 -1.13 3.95 -7.79
N TRP A 18 -1.13 5.22 -8.22
CA TRP A 18 -0.03 6.15 -7.96
C TRP A 18 -0.06 6.71 -6.54
N GLU A 19 -1.16 7.33 -6.15
CA GLU A 19 -1.25 8.15 -4.94
C GLU A 19 -1.47 7.29 -3.69
N THR A 20 -2.13 6.13 -3.79
CA THR A 20 -2.41 5.27 -2.64
C THR A 20 -1.50 4.03 -2.60
N PHE A 21 -1.57 3.20 -3.63
CA PHE A 21 -0.93 1.87 -3.61
C PHE A 21 0.58 1.98 -3.68
N SER A 22 1.12 2.62 -4.73
CA SER A 22 2.57 2.76 -4.92
C SER A 22 3.19 3.71 -3.91
N SER A 23 2.61 4.89 -3.71
CA SER A 23 3.20 5.90 -2.82
C SER A 23 3.19 5.50 -1.36
N HIS A 24 2.21 4.73 -0.88
CA HIS A 24 2.09 4.40 0.55
C HIS A 24 2.12 2.90 0.83
N TYR A 25 1.22 2.12 0.23
CA TYR A 25 1.06 0.71 0.62
C TYR A 25 2.31 -0.13 0.30
N LEU A 26 2.87 -0.02 -0.91
CA LEU A 26 4.09 -0.74 -1.30
C LEU A 26 5.27 -0.41 -0.38
N GLU A 27 5.44 0.86 -0.05
CA GLU A 27 6.51 1.33 0.83
C GLU A 27 6.39 0.76 2.25
N LEU A 28 5.17 0.62 2.75
CA LEU A 28 4.90 0.02 4.07
C LEU A 28 5.18 -1.48 4.08
N VAL A 29 4.69 -2.22 3.08
CA VAL A 29 4.70 -3.69 3.14
C VAL A 29 5.95 -4.33 2.53
N LYS A 30 6.79 -3.59 1.79
CA LYS A 30 7.97 -4.17 1.11
C LYS A 30 8.91 -4.90 2.06
N ASN A 31 9.17 -4.34 3.25
CA ASN A 31 10.05 -4.98 4.23
C ASN A 31 9.45 -6.31 4.70
N ARG A 32 8.13 -6.34 4.93
CA ARG A 32 7.39 -7.56 5.29
C ARG A 32 7.34 -8.58 4.17
N ALA A 33 7.16 -8.14 2.93
CA ALA A 33 7.08 -9.03 1.76
C ALA A 33 8.45 -9.66 1.42
N TYR A 34 9.52 -8.87 1.45
CA TYR A 34 10.87 -9.38 1.21
C TYR A 34 11.43 -10.16 2.41
N ASN A 35 11.13 -9.71 3.63
CA ASN A 35 11.57 -10.30 4.90
C ASN A 35 13.07 -10.67 4.96
N GLN A 36 13.93 -9.88 4.32
CA GLN A 36 15.37 -10.16 4.21
C GLN A 36 16.10 -10.21 5.55
N GLU A 37 15.59 -9.51 6.55
CA GLU A 37 16.15 -9.46 7.90
C GLU A 37 15.44 -10.43 8.87
N GLU A 38 14.57 -11.30 8.37
CA GLU A 38 13.82 -12.31 9.16
C GLU A 38 13.06 -11.71 10.37
N LYS A 39 12.58 -10.47 10.23
CA LYS A 39 11.85 -9.74 11.29
C LYS A 39 10.37 -10.08 11.37
N TYR A 40 9.84 -10.76 10.35
CA TYR A 40 8.45 -11.13 10.22
C TYR A 40 8.30 -12.65 10.22
N SER A 41 7.21 -13.14 10.79
CA SER A 41 6.86 -14.56 10.68
C SER A 41 6.56 -14.92 9.22
N LYS A 42 6.61 -16.22 8.91
CA LYS A 42 6.28 -16.72 7.57
C LYS A 42 4.84 -16.34 7.18
N GLU A 43 3.92 -16.43 8.12
CA GLU A 43 2.51 -16.08 7.93
C GLU A 43 2.34 -14.57 7.66
N GLU A 44 3.07 -13.71 8.38
CA GLU A 44 3.08 -12.25 8.13
C GLU A 44 3.59 -11.93 6.72
N GLN A 45 4.67 -12.60 6.28
CA GLN A 45 5.23 -12.46 4.94
C GLN A 45 4.27 -12.96 3.85
N GLU A 46 3.71 -14.15 4.00
CA GLU A 46 2.74 -14.74 3.07
C GLU A 46 1.49 -13.88 2.94
N GLY A 47 0.99 -13.30 4.04
CA GLY A 47 -0.13 -12.37 4.02
C GLY A 47 0.15 -11.10 3.20
N ALA A 48 1.37 -10.57 3.27
CA ALA A 48 1.80 -9.43 2.44
C ALA A 48 1.83 -9.81 0.95
N ILE A 49 2.47 -10.94 0.62
CA ILE A 49 2.59 -11.44 -0.75
C ILE A 49 1.21 -11.73 -1.34
N PHE A 50 0.32 -12.36 -0.57
CA PHE A 50 -1.06 -12.62 -0.98
C PHE A 50 -1.79 -11.33 -1.33
N THR A 51 -1.72 -10.33 -0.45
CA THR A 51 -2.42 -9.06 -0.65
C THR A 51 -1.88 -8.30 -1.88
N LEU A 52 -0.56 -8.27 -2.06
CA LEU A 52 0.06 -7.67 -3.25
C LEU A 52 -0.40 -8.35 -4.55
N ASN A 53 -0.41 -9.68 -4.58
CA ASN A 53 -0.91 -10.44 -5.73
C ASN A 53 -2.40 -10.20 -6.00
N LYS A 54 -3.21 -10.11 -4.94
CA LYS A 54 -4.64 -9.82 -5.04
C LYS A 54 -4.88 -8.41 -5.59
N CYS A 55 -4.17 -7.40 -5.09
CA CYS A 55 -4.26 -6.04 -5.61
C CYS A 55 -3.86 -5.98 -7.09
N LEU A 56 -2.75 -6.62 -7.47
CA LEU A 56 -2.30 -6.66 -8.87
C LEU A 56 -3.34 -7.34 -9.79
N ASP A 57 -3.91 -8.47 -9.37
CA ASP A 57 -4.99 -9.15 -10.10
C ASP A 57 -6.18 -8.22 -10.37
N ILE A 58 -6.66 -7.55 -9.33
CA ILE A 58 -7.81 -6.65 -9.43
C ILE A 58 -7.48 -5.45 -10.32
N ILE A 59 -6.30 -4.83 -10.15
CA ILE A 59 -5.85 -3.70 -10.98
C ILE A 59 -5.81 -4.11 -12.46
N LEU A 60 -5.23 -5.26 -12.80
CA LEU A 60 -5.16 -5.73 -14.19
C LEU A 60 -6.56 -5.96 -14.77
N LYS A 61 -7.47 -6.56 -14.02
CA LYS A 61 -8.86 -6.78 -14.47
C LYS A 61 -9.63 -5.47 -14.63
N LEU A 62 -9.40 -4.49 -13.74
CA LEU A 62 -10.00 -3.16 -13.84
C LEU A 62 -9.46 -2.37 -15.05
N LEU A 63 -8.21 -2.61 -15.44
CA LEU A 63 -7.56 -1.98 -16.61
C LEU A 63 -7.84 -2.71 -17.92
N ALA A 64 -8.20 -4.00 -17.91
CA ALA A 64 -8.44 -4.79 -19.12
C ALA A 64 -9.40 -4.16 -20.14
N PRO A 65 -10.49 -3.47 -19.74
CA PRO A 65 -11.38 -2.80 -20.71
C PRO A 65 -10.76 -1.60 -21.45
N VAL A 66 -9.67 -1.03 -20.94
CA VAL A 66 -9.05 0.19 -21.49
C VAL A 66 -7.61 -0.01 -21.97
N LEU A 67 -6.90 -0.99 -21.41
CA LEU A 67 -5.54 -1.39 -21.76
C LEU A 67 -5.46 -2.90 -22.04
N PRO A 68 -6.24 -3.44 -23.00
CA PRO A 68 -6.46 -4.88 -23.16
C PRO A 68 -5.17 -5.67 -23.41
N MET A 69 -4.33 -5.20 -24.33
CA MET A 69 -3.10 -5.93 -24.69
C MET A 69 -2.09 -5.97 -23.54
N LEU A 70 -1.95 -4.87 -22.80
CA LEU A 70 -1.05 -4.80 -21.63
C LEU A 70 -1.57 -5.73 -20.52
N ALA A 71 -2.85 -5.62 -20.20
CA ALA A 71 -3.47 -6.45 -19.18
C ALA A 71 -3.36 -7.94 -19.52
N HIS A 72 -3.65 -8.31 -20.78
CA HIS A 72 -3.50 -9.69 -21.26
C HIS A 72 -2.06 -10.19 -21.15
N LYS A 73 -1.07 -9.41 -21.63
CA LYS A 73 0.34 -9.82 -21.60
C LYS A 73 0.83 -10.09 -20.18
N LEU A 74 0.54 -9.17 -19.25
CA LEU A 74 0.94 -9.31 -17.85
C LEU A 74 0.21 -10.47 -17.16
N TYR A 75 -1.09 -10.63 -17.42
CA TYR A 75 -1.87 -11.71 -16.83
C TYR A 75 -1.44 -13.09 -17.33
N LEU A 76 -1.11 -13.20 -18.61
CA LEU A 76 -0.55 -14.42 -19.20
C LEU A 76 0.79 -14.77 -18.56
N GLU A 77 1.69 -13.80 -18.37
CA GLU A 77 2.99 -14.03 -17.75
C GLU A 77 2.88 -14.42 -16.27
N LEU A 78 1.99 -13.78 -15.52
CA LEU A 78 1.85 -13.99 -14.09
C LEU A 78 1.02 -15.23 -13.73
N LYS A 79 0.03 -15.60 -14.56
CA LYS A 79 -0.97 -16.62 -14.24
C LYS A 79 -1.16 -17.69 -15.30
N ASN A 80 -0.52 -17.56 -16.46
CA ASN A 80 -0.70 -18.44 -17.61
C ASN A 80 -2.19 -18.59 -18.02
N LYS A 81 -2.92 -17.47 -18.01
CA LYS A 81 -4.35 -17.39 -18.33
C LYS A 81 -4.63 -16.19 -19.23
N ASP A 82 -5.74 -16.25 -19.96
CA ASP A 82 -6.26 -15.09 -20.68
C ASP A 82 -7.23 -14.30 -19.79
N ILE A 83 -6.86 -13.05 -19.48
CA ILE A 83 -7.65 -12.15 -18.65
C ILE A 83 -9.03 -11.84 -19.24
N HIS A 84 -9.20 -11.93 -20.56
CA HIS A 84 -10.46 -11.60 -21.22
C HIS A 84 -11.56 -12.64 -20.97
N ASN A 85 -11.19 -13.83 -20.49
CA ASN A 85 -12.13 -14.87 -20.07
C ASN A 85 -12.44 -14.83 -18.56
N GLU A 86 -11.80 -13.92 -17.82
CA GLU A 86 -11.96 -13.80 -16.38
C GLU A 86 -13.15 -12.90 -16.01
N LYS A 87 -13.76 -13.17 -14.86
CA LYS A 87 -14.84 -12.31 -14.35
C LYS A 87 -14.30 -10.95 -13.95
N PHE A 88 -15.08 -9.91 -14.24
CA PHE A 88 -14.83 -8.57 -13.73
C PHE A 88 -14.90 -8.58 -12.19
N PRO A 89 -14.01 -7.87 -11.47
CA PRO A 89 -13.95 -7.93 -10.02
C PRO A 89 -15.25 -7.40 -9.39
N GLU A 90 -15.69 -8.08 -8.35
CA GLU A 90 -16.81 -7.68 -7.52
C GLU A 90 -16.29 -7.03 -6.23
N LYS A 91 -17.08 -6.11 -5.67
CA LYS A 91 -16.74 -5.47 -4.40
C LYS A 91 -16.87 -6.49 -3.27
N GLU A 92 -15.78 -6.72 -2.55
CA GLU A 92 -15.80 -7.48 -1.31
C GLU A 92 -16.26 -6.59 -0.16
N ASN A 93 -17.14 -7.12 0.70
CA ASN A 93 -17.53 -6.45 1.93
C ASN A 93 -16.50 -6.79 3.00
N PHE A 94 -15.67 -5.81 3.34
CA PHE A 94 -14.66 -5.92 4.38
C PHE A 94 -14.65 -4.64 5.20
N GLU A 95 -14.67 -4.78 6.52
CA GLU A 95 -14.45 -3.68 7.45
C GLU A 95 -13.00 -3.68 7.91
N SER A 96 -12.28 -2.61 7.55
CA SER A 96 -10.92 -2.38 8.04
C SER A 96 -10.98 -1.57 9.33
N LYS A 97 -10.25 -2.00 10.36
CA LYS A 97 -9.99 -1.18 11.55
C LYS A 97 -9.09 0.02 11.24
N LEU A 98 -8.31 -0.08 10.17
CA LEU A 98 -7.42 0.98 9.69
C LEU A 98 -8.12 1.81 8.63
N ASN A 99 -8.14 3.12 8.85
CA ASN A 99 -8.60 4.08 7.86
C ASN A 99 -7.45 4.41 6.87
N THR A 100 -7.71 4.26 5.57
CA THR A 100 -6.71 4.49 4.54
C THR A 100 -6.28 5.95 4.49
N GLU A 101 -7.22 6.90 4.56
CA GLU A 101 -6.88 8.34 4.52
C GLU A 101 -5.92 8.72 5.66
N ALA A 102 -6.23 8.30 6.89
CA ALA A 102 -5.40 8.54 8.07
C ALA A 102 -3.99 7.95 7.94
N LEU A 103 -3.85 6.79 7.31
CA LEU A 103 -2.54 6.17 7.04
C LEU A 103 -1.76 6.96 5.99
N THR A 104 -2.41 7.40 4.91
CA THR A 104 -1.76 8.23 3.88
C THR A 104 -1.31 9.58 4.43
N GLU A 105 -2.11 10.20 5.31
CA GLU A 105 -1.78 11.45 5.99
C GLU A 105 -0.60 11.26 6.96
N LEU A 106 -0.58 10.17 7.73
CA LEU A 106 0.52 9.83 8.62
C LEU A 106 1.85 9.72 7.86
N ASN A 107 1.88 8.92 6.78
CA ASN A 107 3.08 8.75 5.97
C ASN A 107 3.56 10.07 5.36
N SER A 108 2.62 10.85 4.80
CA SER A 108 2.91 12.15 4.21
C SER A 108 3.50 13.13 5.24
N SER A 109 2.96 13.13 6.46
CA SER A 109 3.42 13.97 7.56
C SER A 109 4.85 13.61 8.00
N ILE A 110 5.17 12.31 8.07
CA ILE A 110 6.51 11.83 8.42
C ILE A 110 7.53 12.23 7.35
N TRP A 111 7.22 12.03 6.06
CA TRP A 111 8.12 12.40 4.98
C TRP A 111 8.29 13.91 4.86
N LYS A 112 7.21 14.69 5.07
CA LYS A 112 7.28 16.15 5.11
C LYS A 112 8.20 16.62 6.23
N ALA A 113 8.06 16.09 7.45
CA ALA A 113 8.94 16.44 8.57
C ALA A 113 10.42 16.17 8.26
N LYS A 114 10.73 15.04 7.62
CA LYS A 114 12.10 14.72 7.17
C LYS A 114 12.60 15.72 6.12
N LYS A 115 11.79 15.98 5.11
CA LYS A 115 12.12 16.92 4.02
C LYS A 115 12.33 18.34 4.51
N ASP A 116 11.50 18.82 5.42
CA ASP A 116 11.59 20.16 6.02
C ASP A 116 12.90 20.35 6.80
N LYS A 117 13.49 19.26 7.33
CA LYS A 117 14.82 19.25 7.96
C LYS A 117 15.97 18.95 6.98
N GLY A 118 15.71 18.80 5.69
CA GLY A 118 16.71 18.45 4.68
C GLY A 118 17.24 17.02 4.79
N LEU A 119 16.51 16.12 5.47
CA LEU A 119 16.90 14.73 5.68
C LEU A 119 16.40 13.83 4.55
N SER A 120 17.11 12.73 4.31
CA SER A 120 16.65 11.65 3.42
C SER A 120 15.41 10.98 4.00
N LEU A 121 14.54 10.44 3.15
CA LEU A 121 13.38 9.66 3.61
C LEU A 121 13.79 8.42 4.41
N LYS A 122 14.99 7.88 4.17
CA LYS A 122 15.59 6.75 4.91
C LYS A 122 16.22 7.15 6.24
N SER A 123 16.37 8.45 6.50
CA SER A 123 16.95 8.93 7.75
C SER A 123 16.15 8.42 8.94
N GLU A 124 16.90 8.10 9.99
CA GLU A 124 16.37 7.56 11.24
C GLU A 124 15.42 8.55 11.94
N ILE A 125 14.38 8.03 12.58
CA ILE A 125 13.52 8.78 13.51
C ILE A 125 13.84 8.32 14.93
N ARG A 126 14.32 9.24 15.77
CA ARG A 126 14.70 8.93 17.17
C ARG A 126 13.50 8.49 18.00
N LYS A 127 12.39 9.22 17.90
CA LYS A 127 11.14 8.89 18.59
C LYS A 127 9.93 9.31 17.77
N LEU A 128 8.94 8.42 17.67
CA LEU A 128 7.63 8.68 17.09
C LEU A 128 6.53 8.39 18.11
N VAL A 129 5.59 9.32 18.29
CA VAL A 129 4.35 9.10 19.05
C VAL A 129 3.20 8.92 18.06
N LEU A 130 2.49 7.79 18.12
CA LEU A 130 1.39 7.44 17.23
C LEU A 130 0.04 7.38 17.97
N LEU A 131 -1.05 7.46 17.20
CA LEU A 131 -2.38 7.13 17.70
C LEU A 131 -2.53 5.62 17.88
N ASP A 132 -3.33 5.20 18.86
CA ASP A 132 -3.58 3.78 19.17
C ASP A 132 -4.15 2.99 17.97
N SER A 133 -4.83 3.68 17.05
CA SER A 133 -5.36 3.10 15.81
C SER A 133 -4.30 2.46 14.92
N PHE A 134 -3.03 2.87 15.04
CA PHE A 134 -1.93 2.34 14.23
C PHE A 134 -1.13 1.22 14.91
N LYS A 135 -1.55 0.78 16.10
CA LYS A 135 -0.83 -0.23 16.88
C LYS A 135 -0.70 -1.56 16.14
N GLU A 136 -1.71 -1.97 15.38
CA GLU A 136 -1.70 -3.24 14.63
C GLU A 136 -0.63 -3.26 13.50
N ILE A 137 -0.16 -2.10 13.04
CA ILE A 137 0.85 -1.97 11.96
C ILE A 137 2.18 -1.37 12.44
N GLU A 138 2.43 -1.40 13.75
CA GLU A 138 3.64 -0.84 14.37
C GLU A 138 4.93 -1.35 13.70
N LYS A 139 5.04 -2.66 13.48
CA LYS A 139 6.21 -3.29 12.86
C LYS A 139 6.50 -2.72 11.47
N ASP A 140 5.45 -2.56 10.65
CA ASP A 140 5.58 -2.04 9.28
C ASP A 140 5.99 -0.57 9.28
N LEU A 141 5.45 0.24 10.20
CA LEU A 141 5.84 1.64 10.35
C LEU A 141 7.31 1.77 10.78
N ILE A 142 7.74 0.97 11.75
CA ILE A 142 9.14 0.94 12.21
C ILE A 142 10.08 0.64 11.04
N ALA A 143 9.78 -0.40 10.27
CA ALA A 143 10.60 -0.81 9.14
C ALA A 143 10.59 0.21 7.99
N ALA A 144 9.42 0.75 7.64
CA ALA A 144 9.26 1.69 6.54
C ALA A 144 9.94 3.05 6.81
N HIS A 145 9.90 3.53 8.06
CA HIS A 145 10.36 4.88 8.42
C HIS A 145 11.68 4.92 9.19
N ASN A 146 12.30 3.76 9.46
CA ASN A 146 13.53 3.63 10.23
C ASN A 146 13.41 4.27 11.63
N ILE A 147 12.42 3.83 12.41
CA ILE A 147 12.10 4.38 13.74
C ILE A 147 12.85 3.61 14.82
N LYS A 148 13.53 4.31 15.74
CA LYS A 148 14.21 3.69 16.90
C LYS A 148 13.31 3.47 18.10
N LYS A 149 12.42 4.42 18.39
CA LYS A 149 11.52 4.34 19.53
C LYS A 149 10.13 4.77 19.13
N ILE A 150 9.15 3.92 19.40
CA ILE A 150 7.74 4.23 19.19
C ILE A 150 7.01 4.27 20.54
N SER A 151 5.97 5.10 20.61
CA SER A 151 5.07 5.19 21.75
C SER A 151 3.68 5.58 21.26
N PHE A 152 2.65 5.29 22.04
CA PHE A 152 1.27 5.60 21.67
C PHE A 152 0.70 6.69 22.56
N GLY A 153 -0.06 7.61 21.97
CA GLY A 153 -0.59 8.79 22.64
C GLY A 153 -1.72 9.45 21.84
N LYS A 154 -2.22 10.59 22.35
CA LYS A 154 -3.39 11.28 21.76
C LYS A 154 -3.07 12.12 20.53
N LYS A 155 -1.79 12.37 20.23
CA LYS A 155 -1.33 13.22 19.12
C LYS A 155 -0.07 12.66 18.49
N LEU A 156 0.09 12.91 17.18
CA LEU A 156 1.30 12.60 16.43
C LEU A 156 2.45 13.52 16.85
N GLU A 157 3.57 12.94 17.28
CA GLU A 157 4.80 13.69 17.57
C GLU A 157 6.00 13.03 16.89
N ILE A 158 6.78 13.81 16.13
CA ILE A 158 7.91 13.30 15.33
C ILE A 158 9.20 13.95 15.83
N ASN A 159 10.11 13.13 16.38
CA ASN A 159 11.43 13.56 16.82
C ASN A 159 12.51 12.95 15.91
N LEU A 160 13.01 13.78 14.97
CA LEU A 160 14.09 13.49 14.02
C LEU A 160 15.43 13.94 14.59
#